data_AF-A0A7J9A0K2-F1
#
_entry.id   AF-A0A7J9A0K2-F1
#
_cell.length_a   1.000
_cell.length_b   1.000
_cell.length_c   1.000
_cell.angle_alpha   90.00
_cell.angle_beta   90.00
_cell.angle_gamma   90.00
#
_symmetry.space_group_name_H-M   'P 1'
#
loop_
_entity.id
_entity.type
_entity.pdbx_description
1 polymer ?
#
loop_
_entity_poly.entity_id
_entity_poly.type
_entity_poly.pdbx_seq_one_letter_code
_entity_poly.pdbx_strand_id
1 'polypeptide(L)'
;MLFWFSNLIGMEIMDLKASLTFAGKDMRIIVFGFRPRTKQRRVIFDALLRCAKPARIWDLYAFTCGPSKFSKPNSKVRLLNEYFRLLRKGSHCASVSMVEEGSFTLSNDLWRISNTNSNYTVCSSYPFALIVPKSISDEEVIQASTFRARCRIPVVSWCHPGM
;
A
#
# COMPACT_ATOMS: atom_id res chain seq x y z
N MET A 1 20.69 -31.60 -12.14
CA MET A 1 20.71 -30.21 -12.64
C MET A 1 19.86 -29.41 -11.67
N LEU A 2 20.49 -28.60 -10.83
CA LEU A 2 19.81 -27.68 -9.92
C LEU A 2 19.45 -26.44 -10.74
N PHE A 3 18.17 -26.11 -10.89
CA PHE A 3 17.76 -24.86 -11.52
C PHE A 3 17.43 -23.83 -10.43
N TRP A 4 18.12 -22.70 -10.48
CA TRP A 4 17.91 -21.53 -9.62
C TRP A 4 17.05 -20.51 -10.36
N PHE A 5 15.93 -20.08 -9.76
CA PHE A 5 15.17 -18.92 -10.23
C PHE A 5 14.72 -18.07 -9.05
N SER A 6 15.23 -16.85 -8.98
CA SER A 6 14.75 -15.79 -8.09
C SER A 6 13.52 -15.11 -8.72
N ASN A 7 12.51 -14.82 -7.89
CA ASN A 7 11.16 -14.41 -8.34
C ASN A 7 10.78 -13.04 -7.77
N LEU A 8 9.94 -12.27 -8.48
CA LEU A 8 9.40 -10.98 -8.01
C LEU A 8 8.61 -11.08 -6.69
N ILE A 9 8.07 -12.26 -6.38
CA ILE A 9 7.39 -12.57 -5.11
C ILE A 9 8.31 -13.26 -4.09
N GLY A 10 9.61 -13.40 -4.39
CA GLY A 10 10.68 -13.89 -3.50
C GLY A 10 10.46 -15.27 -2.88
N MET A 11 9.69 -16.14 -3.54
CA MET A 11 9.58 -17.54 -3.18
C MET A 11 10.54 -18.34 -4.05
N GLU A 12 11.48 -19.06 -3.44
CA GLU A 12 12.44 -19.92 -4.15
C GLU A 12 11.91 -21.35 -4.19
N ILE A 13 11.92 -21.95 -5.39
CA ILE A 13 11.47 -23.32 -5.62
C ILE A 13 12.66 -24.12 -6.16
N MET A 14 13.10 -25.13 -5.43
CA MET A 14 14.19 -26.02 -5.87
C MET A 14 13.62 -27.37 -6.33
N ASP A 15 13.97 -27.79 -7.56
CA ASP A 15 13.60 -29.11 -8.11
C ASP A 15 14.73 -30.13 -7.86
N LEU A 16 14.51 -31.03 -6.92
CA LEU A 16 15.42 -32.14 -6.60
C LEU A 16 14.85 -33.46 -7.12
N LYS A 17 15.72 -34.45 -7.34
CA LYS A 17 15.41 -35.70 -8.06
C LYS A 17 14.19 -36.48 -7.50
N ALA A 18 13.80 -36.25 -6.24
CA ALA A 18 12.64 -36.86 -5.58
C ALA A 18 11.74 -35.90 -4.76
N SER A 19 12.06 -34.60 -4.68
CA SER A 19 11.36 -33.65 -3.81
C SER A 19 11.26 -32.24 -4.42
N LEU A 20 10.26 -31.48 -3.97
CA LEU A 20 10.18 -30.04 -4.18
C LEU A 20 10.38 -29.33 -2.85
N THR A 21 11.29 -28.35 -2.84
CA THR A 21 11.55 -27.51 -1.68
C THR A 21 11.07 -26.10 -1.98
N PHE A 22 10.32 -25.52 -1.03
CA PHE A 22 9.78 -24.17 -1.08
C PHE A 22 10.38 -23.35 0.05
N ALA A 23 11.06 -22.25 -0.28
CA ALA A 23 11.45 -21.24 0.70
C ALA A 23 10.48 -20.05 0.61
N GLY A 24 9.68 -19.86 1.67
CA GLY A 24 8.73 -18.77 1.80
C GLY A 24 9.38 -17.49 2.33
N LYS A 25 8.77 -16.34 2.03
CA LYS A 25 9.16 -15.04 2.60
C LYS A 25 8.93 -14.92 4.10
N ASP A 26 8.14 -15.84 4.67
CA ASP A 26 7.92 -15.97 6.11
C ASP A 26 9.04 -16.76 6.82
N MET A 27 10.19 -16.92 6.15
CA MET A 27 11.37 -17.65 6.63
C MET A 27 11.11 -19.14 6.90
N ARG A 28 10.05 -19.69 6.32
CA ARG A 28 9.72 -21.12 6.43
C ARG A 28 10.14 -21.87 5.19
N ILE A 29 10.66 -23.07 5.40
CA ILE A 29 10.99 -24.01 4.33
C ILE A 29 10.00 -25.18 4.41
N ILE A 30 9.31 -25.44 3.30
CA ILE A 30 8.38 -26.56 3.17
C ILE A 30 8.93 -27.52 2.12
N VAL A 31 9.08 -28.80 2.48
CA VAL A 31 9.59 -29.84 1.57
C VAL A 31 8.50 -30.86 1.31
N PHE A 32 8.20 -31.10 0.03
CA PHE A 32 7.26 -32.12 -0.40
C PHE A 32 8.00 -33.28 -1.07
N GLY A 33 7.83 -34.48 -0.53
CA GLY A 33 8.30 -35.72 -1.15
C GLY A 33 7.29 -36.25 -2.16
N PHE A 34 7.76 -36.69 -3.33
CA PHE A 34 6.91 -37.25 -4.38
C PHE A 34 7.23 -38.72 -4.63
N ARG A 35 6.18 -39.52 -4.90
CA ARG A 35 6.36 -40.93 -5.26
C ARG A 35 7.10 -41.04 -6.60
N PRO A 36 8.16 -41.88 -6.69
CA PRO A 36 8.86 -42.13 -7.95
C PRO A 36 7.92 -42.63 -9.05
N ARG A 37 8.30 -42.39 -10.32
CA ARG A 37 7.56 -42.82 -11.54
C ARG A 37 6.16 -42.19 -11.70
N THR A 38 5.86 -41.10 -10.99
CA THR A 38 4.63 -40.31 -11.18
C THR A 38 4.93 -38.98 -11.87
N LYS A 39 3.92 -38.39 -12.51
CA LYS A 39 4.01 -37.04 -13.11
C LYS A 39 3.60 -35.91 -12.15
N GLN A 40 3.22 -36.24 -10.92
CA GLN A 40 2.67 -35.29 -9.94
C GLN A 40 3.61 -34.12 -9.67
N ARG A 41 4.91 -34.41 -9.47
CA ARG A 41 5.93 -33.39 -9.19
C ARG A 41 5.95 -32.29 -10.24
N ARG A 42 6.00 -32.67 -11.53
CA ARG A 42 6.07 -31.73 -12.65
C ARG A 42 4.78 -30.89 -12.74
N VAL A 43 3.62 -31.54 -12.61
CA VAL A 43 2.32 -30.83 -12.66
C VAL A 43 2.20 -29.78 -11.55
N ILE A 44 2.59 -30.13 -10.33
CA ILE A 44 2.56 -29.20 -9.18
C ILE A 44 3.61 -28.10 -9.36
N PHE A 45 4.83 -28.44 -9.77
CA PHE A 45 5.88 -27.45 -10.03
C PHE A 45 5.42 -26.42 -11.10
N ASP A 46 4.89 -26.88 -12.22
CA ASP A 46 4.43 -26.02 -13.31
C ASP A 46 3.24 -25.16 -12.86
N ALA A 47 2.32 -25.71 -12.06
CA ALA A 47 1.20 -24.95 -11.51
C ALA A 47 1.68 -23.87 -10.54
N LEU A 48 2.60 -24.20 -9.63
CA LEU A 48 3.15 -23.25 -8.66
C LEU A 48 3.97 -22.16 -9.34
N LEU A 49 4.74 -22.49 -10.37
CA LEU A 49 5.49 -21.50 -11.14
C LEU A 49 4.55 -20.48 -11.80
N ARG A 50 3.41 -20.94 -12.33
CA ARG A 50 2.37 -20.05 -12.90
C ARG A 50 1.72 -19.17 -11.82
N CYS A 51 1.33 -19.74 -10.68
CA CYS A 51 0.65 -19.00 -9.62
C CYS A 51 1.58 -18.04 -8.85
N ALA A 52 2.86 -18.39 -8.69
CA ALA A 52 3.86 -17.58 -8.00
C ALA A 52 4.53 -16.55 -8.91
N LYS A 53 4.14 -16.44 -10.18
CA LYS A 53 4.58 -15.41 -11.12
C LYS A 53 3.42 -15.00 -12.04
N PRO A 54 2.41 -14.30 -11.50
CA PRO A 54 1.34 -13.77 -12.34
C PRO A 54 1.93 -12.82 -13.38
N ALA A 55 1.55 -13.01 -14.65
CA ALA A 55 2.08 -12.23 -15.77
C ALA A 55 1.50 -10.82 -15.80
N ARG A 56 0.26 -10.65 -15.32
CA ARG A 56 -0.44 -9.37 -15.22
C ARG A 56 -0.86 -9.10 -13.79
N ILE A 57 -1.01 -7.82 -13.46
CA ILE A 57 -1.51 -7.39 -12.14
C ILE A 57 -2.87 -8.01 -11.82
N TRP A 58 -3.74 -8.14 -12.83
CA TRP A 58 -5.07 -8.74 -12.71
C TRP A 58 -5.06 -10.24 -12.39
N ASP A 59 -3.94 -10.92 -12.67
CA ASP A 59 -3.79 -12.34 -12.35
C ASP A 59 -3.43 -12.55 -10.85
N LEU A 60 -3.14 -11.47 -10.09
CA LEU A 60 -2.93 -11.56 -8.64
C LEU A 60 -4.21 -12.00 -7.94
N TYR A 61 -4.06 -12.82 -6.89
CA TYR A 61 -5.17 -13.30 -6.08
C TYR A 61 -6.05 -12.16 -5.52
N ALA A 62 -5.46 -10.99 -5.26
CA ALA A 62 -6.18 -9.81 -4.78
C ALA A 62 -7.29 -9.30 -5.73
N PHE A 63 -7.24 -9.64 -7.02
CA PHE A 63 -8.24 -9.24 -8.03
C PHE A 63 -9.09 -10.41 -8.53
N THR A 64 -8.61 -11.65 -8.40
CA THR A 64 -9.33 -12.86 -8.82
C THR A 64 -10.12 -13.52 -7.68
N CYS A 65 -9.88 -13.13 -6.43
CA CYS A 65 -10.66 -13.62 -5.31
C CYS A 65 -12.14 -13.20 -5.42
N GLY A 66 -13.05 -14.07 -4.97
CA GLY A 66 -14.49 -13.78 -4.94
C GLY A 66 -14.83 -12.53 -4.10
N PRO A 67 -16.07 -12.04 -4.19
CA PRO A 67 -16.49 -10.81 -3.53
C PRO A 67 -16.25 -10.87 -2.02
N SER A 68 -15.59 -9.84 -1.50
CA SER A 68 -15.36 -9.65 -0.07
C SER A 68 -16.66 -9.30 0.64
N LYS A 69 -16.98 -10.00 1.73
CA LYS A 69 -18.07 -9.60 2.65
C LYS A 69 -17.72 -8.35 3.46
N PHE A 70 -16.45 -7.95 3.48
CA PHE A 70 -15.98 -6.78 4.17
C PHE A 70 -16.17 -5.55 3.27
N SER A 71 -17.10 -4.67 3.67
CA SER A 71 -17.22 -3.34 3.07
C SER A 71 -16.01 -2.51 3.52
N LYS A 72 -15.05 -2.29 2.62
CA LYS A 72 -13.89 -1.44 2.94
C LYS A 72 -14.36 0.02 2.99
N PRO A 73 -14.21 0.73 4.12
CA PRO A 73 -14.48 2.15 4.15
C PRO A 73 -13.57 2.87 3.15
N ASN A 74 -14.09 3.90 2.49
CA ASN A 74 -13.35 4.71 1.54
C ASN A 74 -12.03 5.18 2.18
N SER A 75 -10.90 4.89 1.52
CA SER A 75 -9.57 5.17 2.07
C SER A 75 -9.33 6.65 2.31
N LYS A 76 -9.91 7.53 1.47
CA LYS A 76 -9.85 8.99 1.62
C LYS A 76 -10.62 9.44 2.86
N VAL A 77 -11.81 8.91 3.06
CA VAL A 77 -12.63 9.18 4.26
C VAL A 77 -11.91 8.74 5.53
N ARG A 78 -11.33 7.54 5.52
CA ARG A 78 -10.56 7.03 6.66
C ARG A 78 -9.35 7.91 6.98
N LEU A 79 -8.64 8.41 5.97
CA LEU A 79 -7.52 9.34 6.16
C LEU A 79 -7.99 10.65 6.81
N LEU A 80 -9.06 11.26 6.30
CA LEU A 80 -9.55 12.53 6.84
C LEU A 80 -10.05 12.39 8.27
N ASN A 81 -10.71 11.28 8.62
CA ASN A 81 -11.08 11.00 10.01
C ASN A 81 -9.86 10.98 10.94
N GLU A 82 -8.75 10.37 10.49
CA GLU A 82 -7.50 10.40 11.26
C GLU A 82 -6.91 11.82 11.34
N TYR A 83 -6.98 12.62 10.28
CA TYR A 83 -6.51 14.00 10.31
C TYR A 83 -7.35 14.86 11.25
N PHE A 84 -8.67 14.69 11.25
CA PHE A 84 -9.56 15.38 12.17
C PHE A 84 -9.23 14.99 13.61
N ARG A 85 -8.96 13.71 13.88
CA ARG A 85 -8.46 13.25 15.19
C ARG A 85 -7.15 13.94 15.57
N LEU A 86 -6.17 13.99 14.67
CA LEU A 86 -4.87 14.64 14.91
C LEU A 86 -5.00 16.16 15.17
N LEU A 87 -5.97 16.82 14.55
CA LEU A 87 -6.27 18.23 14.76
C LEU A 87 -7.17 18.50 15.97
N ARG A 88 -7.50 17.48 16.79
CA ARG A 88 -8.45 17.56 17.91
C ARG A 88 -9.87 17.99 17.48
N LYS A 89 -10.21 17.70 16.24
CA LYS A 89 -11.50 17.93 15.59
C LYS A 89 -12.32 16.65 15.52
N GLY A 90 -12.26 15.81 16.56
CA GLY A 90 -12.89 14.47 16.58
C GLY A 90 -14.42 14.47 16.49
N SER A 91 -15.07 15.62 16.67
CA SER A 91 -16.50 15.80 16.40
C SER A 91 -16.84 15.83 14.91
N HIS A 92 -15.85 16.09 14.03
CA HIS A 92 -16.04 16.03 12.60
C HIS A 92 -15.84 14.60 12.11
N CYS A 93 -16.75 14.17 11.22
CA CYS A 93 -16.64 12.92 10.49
C CYS A 93 -16.55 13.26 9.01
N ALA A 94 -15.56 12.71 8.34
CA ALA A 94 -15.43 12.84 6.90
C ALA A 94 -16.51 12.03 6.19
N SER A 95 -17.10 12.63 5.17
CA SER A 95 -18.04 11.97 4.26
C SER A 95 -17.44 11.85 2.86
N VAL A 96 -18.05 11.04 2.01
CA VAL A 96 -17.67 10.95 0.61
C VAL A 96 -17.94 12.27 -0.12
N SER A 97 -19.07 12.93 0.14
CA SER A 97 -19.41 14.23 -0.45
C SER A 97 -18.37 15.30 -0.11
N MET A 98 -17.92 15.36 1.15
CA MET A 98 -16.88 16.30 1.60
C MET A 98 -15.56 16.12 0.84
N VAL A 99 -15.22 14.88 0.49
CA VAL A 99 -14.02 14.54 -0.30
C VAL A 99 -14.18 14.98 -1.75
N GLU A 100 -15.35 14.76 -2.36
CA GLU A 100 -15.64 15.09 -3.76
C GLU A 100 -15.73 16.61 -3.98
N GLU A 101 -16.33 17.33 -3.03
CA GLU A 101 -16.44 18.80 -3.05
C GLU A 101 -15.14 19.51 -2.65
N GLY A 102 -14.14 18.78 -2.15
CA GLY A 102 -12.88 19.37 -1.68
C GLY A 102 -13.00 20.14 -0.36
N SER A 103 -14.13 20.03 0.34
CA SER A 103 -14.48 20.80 1.55
C SER A 103 -13.91 20.19 2.83
N PHE A 104 -12.63 19.78 2.82
CA PHE A 104 -11.98 19.07 3.93
C PHE A 104 -10.80 19.82 4.58
N THR A 105 -10.62 21.10 4.24
CA THR A 105 -9.50 21.95 4.65
C THR A 105 -9.65 22.51 6.07
N LEU A 106 -9.74 21.63 7.07
CA LEU A 106 -9.81 22.02 8.48
C LEU A 106 -8.45 22.46 9.04
N SER A 107 -8.48 23.27 10.09
CA SER A 107 -7.27 23.70 10.83
C SER A 107 -7.51 23.79 12.33
N ASN A 108 -6.41 23.78 13.09
CA ASN A 108 -6.35 24.20 14.48
C ASN A 108 -5.46 25.46 14.60
N ASP A 109 -4.83 25.72 15.74
CA ASP A 109 -3.99 26.91 15.92
C ASP A 109 -2.62 26.81 15.24
N LEU A 110 -2.10 25.58 15.05
CA LEU A 110 -0.74 25.33 14.57
C LEU A 110 -0.71 24.67 13.18
N TRP A 111 -1.73 23.89 12.83
CA TRP A 111 -1.74 22.98 11.69
C TRP A 111 -3.02 23.13 10.88
N ARG A 112 -2.91 22.91 9.56
CA ARG A 112 -4.03 22.89 8.62
C ARG A 112 -3.94 21.71 7.67
N ILE A 113 -5.09 21.23 7.19
CA ILE A 113 -5.18 20.28 6.09
C ILE A 113 -5.15 21.07 4.78
N SER A 114 -4.16 20.80 3.95
CA SER A 114 -4.04 21.31 2.58
C SER A 114 -4.59 20.30 1.58
N ASN A 115 -5.31 20.80 0.57
CA ASN A 115 -5.83 20.06 -0.57
C ASN A 115 -4.93 20.16 -1.82
N THR A 116 -3.73 20.74 -1.69
CA THR A 116 -2.75 20.92 -2.78
C THR A 116 -2.40 19.62 -3.50
N ASN A 117 -2.38 18.48 -2.79
CA ASN A 117 -2.09 17.17 -3.38
C ASN A 117 -3.36 16.37 -3.74
N SER A 118 -4.53 17.02 -3.85
CA SER A 118 -5.82 16.35 -4.09
C SER A 118 -5.83 15.49 -5.37
N ASN A 119 -5.12 15.96 -6.40
CA ASN A 119 -4.93 15.30 -7.68
C ASN A 119 -3.56 14.58 -7.80
N TYR A 120 -2.84 14.41 -6.69
CA TYR A 120 -1.52 13.77 -6.64
C TYR A 120 -0.44 14.45 -7.50
N THR A 121 -0.62 15.73 -7.83
CA THR A 121 0.27 16.52 -8.69
C THR A 121 1.52 17.01 -7.97
N VAL A 122 1.42 17.35 -6.69
CA VAL A 122 2.57 17.80 -5.88
C VAL A 122 3.49 16.61 -5.57
N CYS A 123 2.93 15.50 -5.10
CA CYS A 123 3.68 14.26 -4.87
C CYS A 123 2.79 13.03 -5.04
N SER A 124 3.05 12.24 -6.07
CA SER A 124 2.29 11.03 -6.40
C SER A 124 2.39 9.91 -5.36
N SER A 125 3.43 9.94 -4.53
CA SER A 125 3.66 8.96 -3.46
C SER A 125 3.05 9.36 -2.10
N TYR A 126 2.52 10.57 -1.99
CA TYR A 126 1.86 11.07 -0.78
C TYR A 126 0.34 10.91 -0.84
N PRO A 127 -0.34 10.92 0.32
CA PRO A 127 -1.79 10.97 0.37
C PRO A 127 -2.35 12.23 -0.32
N PHE A 128 -3.63 12.17 -0.71
CA PHE A 128 -4.30 13.26 -1.42
C PHE A 128 -4.45 14.56 -0.58
N ALA A 129 -4.45 14.45 0.74
CA ALA A 129 -4.52 15.56 1.67
C ALA A 129 -3.26 15.56 2.55
N LEU A 130 -2.72 16.75 2.84
CA LEU A 130 -1.48 16.90 3.60
C LEU A 130 -1.72 17.80 4.82
N ILE A 131 -1.20 17.43 5.98
CA ILE A 131 -1.19 18.32 7.14
C ILE A 131 0.12 19.12 7.12
N VAL A 132 -0.01 20.45 7.05
CA VAL A 132 1.09 21.41 7.02
C VAL A 132 0.90 22.48 8.10
N PRO A 133 1.96 23.21 8.51
CA PRO A 133 1.80 24.33 9.43
C PRO A 133 0.78 25.35 8.90
N LYS A 134 -0.04 25.89 9.81
CA LYS A 134 -1.08 26.87 9.46
C LYS A 134 -0.51 28.16 8.85
N SER A 135 0.70 28.53 9.25
CA SER A 135 1.40 29.73 8.77
C SER A 135 1.89 29.65 7.33
N ILE A 136 1.94 28.44 6.73
CA ILE A 136 2.50 28.23 5.40
C ILE A 136 1.37 28.20 4.37
N SER A 137 1.50 28.96 3.29
CA SER A 137 0.53 29.00 2.18
C SER A 137 0.63 27.77 1.27
N ASP A 138 -0.36 27.57 0.40
CA ASP A 138 -0.33 26.46 -0.55
C ASP A 138 0.73 26.68 -1.66
N GLU A 139 1.00 27.92 -2.03
CA GLU A 139 2.08 28.30 -2.95
C GLU A 139 3.45 27.98 -2.36
N GLU A 140 3.68 28.29 -1.08
CA GLU A 140 4.91 27.94 -0.37
C GLU A 140 5.11 26.43 -0.27
N VAL A 141 4.03 25.66 -0.04
CA VAL A 141 4.05 24.19 -0.07
C VAL A 141 4.50 23.66 -1.43
N ILE A 142 3.93 24.21 -2.51
CA ILE A 142 4.28 23.83 -3.88
C ILE A 142 5.74 24.18 -4.17
N GLN A 143 6.19 25.39 -3.83
CA GLN A 143 7.57 25.80 -4.02
C GLN A 143 8.55 24.90 -3.23
N ALA A 144 8.29 24.67 -1.95
CA ALA A 144 9.11 23.82 -1.09
C ALA A 144 9.23 22.38 -1.63
N SER A 145 8.19 21.89 -2.32
CA SER A 145 8.21 20.55 -2.93
C SER A 145 9.30 20.41 -4.00
N THR A 146 9.57 21.48 -4.77
CA THR A 146 10.58 21.44 -5.85
C THR A 146 12.01 21.23 -5.34
N PHE A 147 12.28 21.61 -4.08
CA PHE A 147 13.58 21.45 -3.43
C PHE A 147 13.76 20.10 -2.74
N ARG A 148 12.70 19.28 -2.63
CA ARG A 148 12.75 17.98 -1.96
C ARG A 148 12.82 16.84 -2.97
N ALA A 149 13.67 15.86 -2.69
CA ALA A 149 13.75 14.65 -3.51
C ALA A 149 12.37 14.00 -3.66
N ARG A 150 11.95 13.75 -4.91
CA ARG A 150 10.61 13.22 -5.26
C ARG A 150 9.44 14.06 -4.74
N CYS A 151 9.67 15.36 -4.51
CA CYS A 151 8.69 16.31 -4.00
C CYS A 151 8.10 15.96 -2.63
N ARG A 152 8.83 15.17 -1.82
CA ARG A 152 8.38 14.70 -0.49
C ARG A 152 8.69 15.75 0.58
N ILE A 153 7.79 16.70 0.72
CA ILE A 153 7.86 17.73 1.77
C ILE A 153 7.65 17.13 3.16
N PRO A 154 8.18 17.76 4.23
CA PRO A 154 7.80 17.40 5.60
C PRO A 154 6.30 17.63 5.79
N VAL A 155 5.61 16.63 6.30
CA VAL A 155 4.18 16.69 6.64
C VAL A 155 3.98 16.06 8.01
N VAL A 156 2.95 16.49 8.72
CA VAL A 156 2.64 15.91 10.04
C VAL A 156 2.18 14.48 9.88
N SER A 157 2.83 13.56 10.59
CA SER A 157 2.39 12.17 10.74
C SER A 157 1.74 11.90 12.10
N TRP A 158 2.02 12.74 13.10
CA TRP A 158 1.53 12.59 14.47
C TRP A 158 1.58 13.93 15.22
N CYS A 159 0.62 14.14 16.12
CA CYS A 159 0.55 15.28 17.04
C CYS A 159 0.41 14.76 18.47
N HIS A 160 1.16 15.34 19.41
CA HIS A 160 1.00 15.03 20.83
C HIS A 160 -0.37 15.53 21.33
N PRO A 161 -1.15 14.72 22.05
CA PRO A 161 -2.50 15.08 22.51
C PRO A 161 -2.53 16.13 23.62
N GLY A 162 -1.39 16.53 24.18
CA GLY A 162 -1.27 17.62 25.15
C GLY A 162 -0.92 19.00 24.56
N MET A 163 -0.85 19.11 23.23
CA MET A 163 -0.74 20.40 22.53
C MET A 163 -2.11 21.01 22.25
#